data_AF-A0A931G0M1-F1
#
_entry.id   AF-A0A931G0M1-F1
#
_cell.length_a   1.000
_cell.length_b   1.000
_cell.length_c   1.000
_cell.angle_alpha   90.00
_cell.angle_beta   90.00
_cell.angle_gamma   90.00
#
_symmetry.space_group_name_H-M   'P 1'
#
loop_
_entity.id
_entity.type
_entity.pdbx_description
1 polymer ?
#
loop_
_entity_poly.entity_id
_entity_poly.type
_entity_poly.pdbx_seq_one_letter_code
_entity_poly.pdbx_strand_id
1 'polypeptide(L)' 'MTPRAAIIAGFAAILALVIATDRFARRTGSGVRPLPATLTAALRSPVVRVLIFGFWLWLGWHFLAR' A
#
# COMPACT_ATOMS: atom_id res chain seq x y z
N MET A 1 20.15 -0.89 -15.16
CA MET A 1 19.39 -0.19 -14.10
C MET A 1 20.10 -0.37 -12.78
N THR A 2 20.26 0.69 -12.00
CA THR A 2 20.83 0.57 -10.64
C THR A 2 19.79 -0.03 -9.69
N PRO A 3 20.18 -0.78 -8.65
CA PRO A 3 19.26 -1.33 -7.65
C PRO A 3 18.35 -0.26 -7.04
N ARG A 4 18.90 0.94 -6.79
CA ARG A 4 18.16 2.11 -6.31
C ARG A 4 17.05 2.55 -7.25
N ALA A 5 17.32 2.63 -8.56
CA ALA A 5 16.31 3.01 -9.54
C ALA A 5 15.18 1.98 -9.64
N ALA A 6 15.50 0.69 -9.54
CA ALA A 6 14.50 -0.38 -9.53
C ALA A 6 13.59 -0.31 -8.29
N ILE A 7 14.17 -0.05 -7.11
CA ILE A 7 13.41 0.14 -5.86
C ILE A 7 12.47 1.34 -5.97
N ILE A 8 12.99 2.49 -6.43
CA ILE A 8 12.18 3.71 -6.61
C ILE A 8 11.04 3.46 -7.61
N ALA A 9 11.32 2.81 -8.74
CA ALA A 9 10.31 2.49 -9.74
C ALA A 9 9.23 1.53 -9.20
N GLY A 10 9.62 0.53 -8.40
CA GLY A 10 8.69 -0.39 -7.75
C GLY A 10 7.75 0.34 -6.79
N PHE A 11 8.28 1.18 -5.89
CA PHE A 11 7.46 1.98 -4.98
C PHE A 11 6.57 2.98 -5.72
N ALA A 12 7.10 3.62 -6.77
CA ALA A 12 6.32 4.55 -7.60
C ALA A 12 5.17 3.83 -8.32
N ALA A 13 5.39 2.61 -8.83
CA ALA A 13 4.35 1.81 -9.47
C ALA A 13 3.26 1.40 -8.47
N ILE A 14 3.63 0.96 -7.27
CA ILE A 14 2.67 0.64 -6.20
C ILE A 14 1.85 1.88 -5.84
N LEU A 15 2.51 3.03 -5.66
CA LEU A 15 1.82 4.29 -5.35
C LEU A 15 0.86 4.70 -6.47
N ALA A 16 1.28 4.62 -7.73
CA ALA A 16 0.45 4.91 -8.88
C ALA A 16 -0.78 4.00 -8.95
N LEU A 17 -0.61 2.70 -8.66
CA LEU A 17 -1.70 1.73 -8.63
C LEU A 17 -2.73 2.05 -7.53
N VAL A 18 -2.25 2.41 -6.33
CA VAL A 18 -3.11 2.83 -5.21
C VAL A 18 -3.91 4.09 -5.57
N ILE A 19 -3.26 5.10 -6.17
CA ILE A 19 -3.94 6.33 -6.59
C ILE A 19 -4.96 6.04 -7.69
N ALA A 20 -4.59 5.24 -8.70
CA ALA A 20 -5.46 4.91 -9.81
C ALA A 20 -6.71 4.14 -9.36
N THR A 21 -6.55 3.17 -8.45
CA THR A 21 -7.67 2.41 -7.89
C THR A 21 -8.57 3.27 -7.01
N ASP A 22 -8.03 4.16 -6.18
CA ASP A 22 -8.87 5.09 -5.40
C ASP A 22 -9.62 6.08 -6.30
N ARG A 23 -8.95 6.62 -7.32
CA ARG A 23 -9.57 7.50 -8.32
C ARG A 23 -10.70 6.80 -9.05
N PHE A 24 -10.51 5.53 -9.41
CA PHE A 24 -11.54 4.71 -10.03
C PHE A 24 -12.71 4.46 -9.06
N ALA A 25 -12.41 4.13 -7.80
CA ALA A 25 -13.40 3.86 -6.77
C ALA A 25 -14.30 5.08 -6.46
N ARG A 26 -13.77 6.30 -6.63
CA ARG A 26 -14.52 7.55 -6.44
C ARG A 26 -15.42 7.93 -7.62
N ARG A 27 -15.34 7.24 -8.75
CA ARG A 27 -16.20 7.54 -9.91
C ARG A 27 -17.64 7.15 -9.62
N THR A 28 -18.58 8.01 -10.01
CA THR A 28 -20.02 7.77 -9.89
C THR A 28 -20.40 6.49 -10.65
N GLY A 29 -21.00 5.52 -9.96
CA GLY A 29 -21.32 4.19 -10.51
C GLY A 29 -20.28 3.10 -10.24
N SER A 30 -19.17 3.41 -9.56
CA SER A 30 -18.22 2.40 -9.08
C SER A 30 -18.81 1.56 -7.94
N GLY A 31 -18.77 0.22 -8.07
CA GLY A 31 -19.05 -0.72 -6.97
C GLY A 31 -17.86 -0.95 -6.03
N VAL A 32 -16.69 -0.38 -6.35
CA VAL A 32 -15.47 -0.50 -5.54
C VAL A 32 -15.51 0.53 -4.42
N ARG A 33 -15.29 0.08 -3.17
CA ARG A 33 -15.22 0.99 -2.03
C ARG A 33 -13.94 1.85 -2.08
N PRO A 34 -14.05 3.15 -1.78
CA PRO A 34 -12.90 4.05 -1.77
C PRO A 34 -11.90 3.63 -0.68
N LEU A 35 -10.62 3.94 -0.92
CA LEU A 35 -9.51 3.48 -0.10
C LEU A 35 -9.63 3.86 1.39
N PRO A 36 -10.11 5.05 1.78
CA PRO A 36 -10.30 5.39 3.19
C PRO A 36 -11.28 4.44 3.90
N ALA A 37 -12.35 4.01 3.22
CA ALA A 37 -13.36 3.14 3.78
C ALA A 37 -12.83 1.70 3.94
N THR A 38 -12.09 1.20 2.95
CA THR A 38 -11.45 -0.12 3.03
C THR A 38 -10.34 -0.13 4.08
N LEU A 39 -9.51 0.92 4.17
CA LEU A 39 -8.47 1.02 5.20
C LEU A 39 -9.07 1.05 6.60
N THR A 40 -10.13 1.83 6.81
CA THR A 40 -10.84 1.90 8.10
C THR A 40 -11.41 0.55 8.49
N ALA A 41 -11.98 -0.18 7.54
CA ALA A 41 -12.50 -1.53 7.79
C ALA A 41 -11.37 -2.52 8.10
N ALA A 42 -10.28 -2.50 7.33
CA ALA A 42 -9.14 -3.39 7.48
C ALA A 42 -8.44 -3.18 8.82
N LEU A 43 -8.22 -1.92 9.22
CA LEU A 43 -7.55 -1.56 10.47
C LEU A 43 -8.35 -1.85 11.74
N ARG A 44 -9.63 -2.21 11.63
CA ARG A 44 -10.41 -2.74 12.76
C ARG A 44 -9.98 -4.16 13.13
N SER A 45 -9.35 -4.89 12.21
CA SER A 45 -8.84 -6.23 12.49
C SER A 45 -7.46 -6.17 13.17
N PRO A 46 -7.31 -6.77 14.37
CA PRO A 46 -6.00 -6.85 15.03
C PRO A 46 -5.00 -7.66 14.20
N VAL A 47 -5.47 -8.68 13.47
CA VAL A 47 -4.63 -9.49 12.58
C VAL A 47 -4.02 -8.63 11.47
N VAL A 48 -4.84 -7.79 10.83
CA VAL A 48 -4.37 -6.89 9.77
C VAL A 48 -3.34 -5.90 10.33
N ARG A 49 -3.56 -5.36 11.52
CA ARG A 49 -2.59 -4.48 12.19
C ARG A 49 -1.25 -5.18 12.41
N VAL A 50 -1.27 -6.40 12.96
CA VAL A 50 -0.04 -7.19 13.18
C VAL A 50 0.68 -7.48 11.87
N LEU A 51 -0.05 -7.82 10.80
CA LEU A 51 0.53 -8.01 9.48
C LEU A 51 1.19 -6.74 8.94
N ILE A 52 0.53 -5.58 9.07
CA ILE A 52 1.08 -4.29 8.65
C ILE A 52 2.36 -3.96 9.43
N PHE A 53 2.33 -4.10 10.76
CA PHE A 53 3.49 -3.84 11.60
C PHE A 53 4.64 -4.83 11.32
N GLY A 54 4.33 -6.11 11.16
CA GLY A 54 5.31 -7.15 10.81
C GLY A 54 5.94 -6.89 9.44
N PHE A 55 5.14 -6.49 8.45
CA PHE A 55 5.64 -6.11 7.13
C PHE A 55 6.56 -4.88 7.21
N TRP A 56 6.17 -3.85 7.97
CA TRP A 56 6.99 -2.65 8.18
C TRP A 56 8.32 -2.98 8.88
N LEU A 57 8.28 -3.81 9.91
CA LEU A 57 9.48 -4.27 10.63
C LEU A 57 10.40 -5.06 9.69
N TRP A 58 9.84 -5.99 8.92
CA TRP A 58 10.58 -6.77 7.94
C TRP A 58 11.21 -5.87 6.87
N LEU A 59 10.46 -4.91 6.35
CA LEU A 59 10.93 -3.96 5.33
C LEU A 59 12.07 -3.07 5.88
N GLY A 60 11.90 -2.55 7.10
CA GLY A 60 12.92 -1.75 7.78
C GLY A 60 14.21 -2.53 8.03
N TRP A 61 14.09 -3.76 8.54
CA TRP A 61 15.23 -4.65 8.75
C TRP A 61 15.93 -5.00 7.42
N HIS A 62 15.18 -5.28 6.36
CA HIS A 62 15.77 -5.79 5.13
C HIS A 62 16.37 -4.70 4.23
N PHE A 63 15.76 -3.50 4.20
CA PHE A 63 16.13 -2.41 3.29
C PHE A 63 16.72 -1.17 3.95
N LEU A 64 16.43 -0.87 5.23
CA LEU A 64 16.89 0.35 5.91
C LEU A 64 18.09 0.10 6.84
N ALA A 65 18.23 -1.12 7.35
CA ALA A 65 19.34 -1.51 8.22
C ALA A 65 20.57 -2.06 7.46
N ARG A 66 20.59 -1.94 6.12
CA ARG A 66 21.74 -2.21 5.25
C ARG A 66 22.11 -0.95 4.48
#